data_AF-A0A956FEQ7-F1
#
_entry.id   AF-A0A956FEQ7-F1
#
_cell.length_a   1.000
_cell.length_b   1.000
_cell.length_c   1.000
_cell.angle_alpha   90.00
_cell.angle_beta   90.00
_cell.angle_gamma   90.00
#
_symmetry.space_group_name_H-M   'P 1'
#
loop_
_entity.id
_entity.type
_entity.pdbx_description
1 polymer ?
#
loop_
_entity_poly.entity_id
_entity_poly.type
_entity_poly.pdbx_seq_one_letter_code
_entity_poly.pdbx_strand_id
1 'polypeptide(L)'
;MSRVIVLGCIFAVVACSPRDTIDEPPVELEPSAPGAPAAERPRSAAAVDRGTEATERGTEATERDATERDAEVVLADASGRIVRTPNRCEGLQVQIDEEGRHRYKRVRRPWTEADRTRFAELVTLVAKEMDADPRLIRAWAMRESTYRPHAMHVLNPDIEAATAAWQRFHYSPAEEAQLQALMERVTAQDPEYWQAKARLHQVQTFRDNPYLDDVVMLEVIAPDGSVSEGSEPAWAFGYGPFGFNPAYFVPVWDSRAPPWVFCDDDGLVAIITAVWAARTAQRECDAQGFGGSYASVNRRFSQGHCGEVGERASFRARAHRMGLDPDARAKLGRKWPRRGTDRGELLRVMRYKAVAAGLLTARGRPPGA
;
A
#
# COMPACT_ATOMS: atom_id res chain seq x y z
N MET A 1 31.58 -22.75 17.28
CA MET A 1 31.77 -21.72 16.24
C MET A 1 30.47 -21.57 15.47
N SER A 2 29.61 -20.66 15.93
CA SER A 2 28.28 -20.44 15.34
C SER A 2 28.37 -19.35 14.27
N ARG A 3 28.02 -19.68 13.03
CA ARG A 3 27.93 -18.72 11.93
C ARG A 3 26.61 -17.96 12.04
N VAL A 4 26.68 -16.68 12.41
CA VAL A 4 25.58 -15.73 12.29
C VAL A 4 25.51 -15.27 10.84
N ILE A 5 24.40 -15.56 10.16
CA ILE A 5 24.09 -15.04 8.82
C ILE A 5 23.43 -13.67 9.02
N VAL A 6 24.18 -12.61 8.77
CA VAL A 6 23.68 -11.23 8.72
C VAL A 6 23.12 -10.99 7.31
N LEU A 7 21.80 -10.97 7.17
CA LEU A 7 21.12 -10.52 5.96
C LEU A 7 21.19 -8.98 5.92
N GLY A 8 22.18 -8.45 5.21
CA GLY A 8 22.35 -7.02 4.98
C GLY A 8 21.20 -6.46 4.15
N CYS A 9 20.39 -5.59 4.75
CA CYS A 9 19.52 -4.68 4.02
C CYS A 9 20.38 -3.50 3.54
N ILE A 10 20.71 -3.50 2.24
CA ILE A 10 21.35 -2.37 1.59
C ILE A 10 20.26 -1.33 1.29
N PHE A 11 20.24 -0.25 2.06
CA PHE A 11 19.38 0.91 1.81
C PHE A 11 20.02 1.82 0.76
N ALA A 12 19.45 1.84 -0.44
CA ALA A 12 19.79 2.85 -1.44
C ALA A 12 19.01 4.14 -1.15
N VAL A 13 19.74 5.25 -1.07
CA VAL A 13 19.20 6.62 -1.04
C VAL A 13 18.46 6.88 -2.35
N VAL A 14 17.14 6.73 -2.36
CA VAL A 14 16.32 7.23 -3.47
C VAL A 14 16.11 8.72 -3.22
N ALA A 15 17.04 9.53 -3.74
CA ALA A 15 16.73 10.93 -4.01
C ALA A 15 15.64 10.94 -5.09
N CYS A 16 14.42 11.33 -4.71
CA CYS A 16 13.44 11.81 -5.68
C CYS A 16 14.11 12.95 -6.44
N SER A 17 14.52 12.71 -7.68
CA SER A 17 15.03 13.76 -8.56
C SER A 17 13.92 14.81 -8.72
N PRO A 18 14.16 16.09 -8.38
CA PRO A 18 13.19 17.14 -8.65
C PRO A 18 13.24 17.38 -10.15
N ARG A 19 12.32 16.78 -10.91
CA ARG A 19 12.11 17.12 -12.32
C ARG A 19 10.76 17.79 -12.50
N ASP A 20 10.86 19.09 -12.75
CA ASP A 20 10.24 19.85 -13.82
C ASP A 20 8.78 19.51 -14.17
N THR A 21 7.98 20.56 -14.08
CA THR A 21 6.83 20.82 -14.95
C THR A 21 7.22 20.57 -16.41
N ILE A 22 7.05 19.34 -16.88
CA ILE A 22 6.96 19.05 -18.29
C ILE A 22 5.55 19.50 -18.70
N ASP A 23 5.48 20.64 -19.39
CA ASP A 23 4.36 20.94 -20.29
C ASP A 23 4.32 19.82 -21.33
N GLU A 24 3.33 18.92 -21.21
CA GLU A 24 3.02 17.98 -22.29
C GLU A 24 2.27 18.74 -23.39
N PRO A 25 2.65 18.59 -24.68
CA PRO A 25 1.93 19.22 -25.78
C PRO A 25 0.50 18.66 -25.90
N PRO A 26 -0.44 19.41 -26.50
CA PRO A 26 -1.84 19.00 -26.59
C PRO A 26 -2.00 17.70 -27.38
N VAL A 27 -2.91 16.86 -26.90
CA VAL A 27 -3.30 15.59 -27.52
C VAL A 27 -4.08 15.89 -28.81
N GLU A 28 -3.44 15.66 -29.96
CA GLU A 28 -4.16 15.53 -31.23
C GLU A 28 -4.86 14.15 -31.26
N LEU A 29 -6.18 14.18 -31.33
CA LEU A 29 -7.05 13.07 -31.69
C LEU A 29 -7.21 13.07 -33.20
N GLU A 30 -7.10 11.90 -33.86
CA GLU A 30 -7.74 11.50 -35.15
C GLU A 30 -7.25 10.08 -35.56
N PRO A 31 -7.88 9.34 -36.50
CA PRO A 31 -9.13 8.59 -36.34
C PRO A 31 -8.97 7.08 -36.67
N SER A 32 -10.08 6.33 -36.63
CA SER A 32 -10.16 4.85 -36.68
C SER A 32 -10.29 4.22 -38.10
N ALA A 33 -9.68 3.02 -38.23
CA ALA A 33 -10.06 1.81 -39.02
C ALA A 33 -9.95 1.86 -40.59
N PRO A 34 -10.03 0.72 -41.36
CA PRO A 34 -10.35 -0.69 -41.01
C PRO A 34 -9.49 -1.79 -41.72
N GLY A 35 -9.72 -3.09 -41.40
CA GLY A 35 -9.42 -4.23 -42.29
C GLY A 35 -9.13 -5.60 -41.65
N ALA A 36 -10.09 -6.53 -41.71
CA ALA A 36 -9.94 -8.00 -41.51
C ALA A 36 -9.71 -8.70 -42.90
N PRO A 37 -9.48 -10.04 -43.08
CA PRO A 37 -10.17 -11.18 -42.41
C PRO A 37 -9.41 -12.52 -42.16
N ALA A 38 -10.06 -13.36 -41.34
CA ALA A 38 -10.26 -14.83 -41.27
C ALA A 38 -9.24 -15.89 -41.78
N ALA A 39 -9.05 -16.93 -40.94
CA ALA A 39 -8.92 -18.33 -41.37
C ALA A 39 -9.46 -19.31 -40.29
N GLU A 40 -10.14 -20.36 -40.73
CA GLU A 40 -10.92 -21.36 -39.97
C GLU A 40 -10.19 -22.71 -39.71
N ARG A 41 -10.48 -23.31 -38.52
CA ARG A 41 -10.76 -24.75 -38.19
C ARG A 41 -9.68 -25.86 -38.40
N PRO A 42 -9.79 -27.10 -37.83
CA PRO A 42 -10.89 -27.72 -37.04
C PRO A 42 -10.53 -28.50 -35.72
N ARG A 43 -11.60 -28.75 -34.95
CA ARG A 43 -12.02 -29.84 -34.03
C ARG A 43 -11.05 -31.00 -33.64
N SER A 44 -11.09 -31.36 -32.36
CA SER A 44 -11.43 -32.74 -31.93
C SER A 44 -12.01 -32.77 -30.51
N ALA A 45 -12.92 -33.73 -30.29
CA ALA A 45 -13.67 -33.97 -29.07
C ALA A 45 -13.14 -35.22 -28.35
N ALA A 46 -13.21 -35.25 -27.03
CA ALA A 46 -13.30 -36.49 -26.27
C ALA A 46 -14.05 -36.23 -24.96
N ALA A 47 -15.25 -36.79 -24.88
CA ALA A 47 -16.03 -36.94 -23.67
C ALA A 47 -15.48 -38.13 -22.87
N VAL A 48 -15.38 -38.00 -21.55
CA VAL A 48 -15.45 -39.15 -20.63
C VAL A 48 -16.37 -38.77 -19.48
N ASP A 49 -17.49 -39.47 -19.49
CA ASP A 49 -18.55 -39.54 -18.50
C ASP A 49 -18.23 -40.66 -17.50
N ARG A 50 -18.32 -40.38 -16.20
CA ARG A 50 -18.63 -41.35 -15.13
C ARG A 50 -19.20 -40.58 -13.92
N GLY A 51 -20.49 -40.81 -13.64
CA GLY A 51 -21.06 -40.74 -12.29
C GLY A 51 -20.42 -41.79 -11.37
N THR A 52 -20.78 -41.97 -10.10
CA THR A 52 -21.87 -41.50 -9.26
C THR A 52 -21.42 -41.83 -7.82
N GLU A 53 -21.93 -41.12 -6.82
CA GLU A 53 -22.46 -41.66 -5.54
C GLU A 53 -22.21 -40.74 -4.35
N ALA A 54 -23.33 -40.42 -3.72
CA ALA A 54 -23.46 -39.68 -2.49
C ALA A 54 -23.01 -40.53 -1.29
N THR A 55 -22.50 -39.88 -0.26
CA THR A 55 -22.72 -40.34 1.10
C THR A 55 -22.90 -39.13 2.00
N GLU A 56 -24.15 -38.89 2.34
CA GLU A 56 -24.57 -38.05 3.44
C GLU A 56 -23.99 -38.62 4.74
N ARG A 57 -23.31 -37.78 5.51
CA ARG A 57 -23.24 -37.95 6.96
C ARG A 57 -23.03 -36.60 7.61
N GLY A 58 -24.12 -36.15 8.24
CA GLY A 58 -24.18 -34.90 8.97
C GLY A 58 -23.24 -34.89 10.16
N THR A 59 -22.65 -33.72 10.36
CA THR A 59 -22.32 -33.21 11.67
C THR A 59 -22.84 -31.78 11.70
N GLU A 60 -24.02 -31.63 12.31
CA GLU A 60 -24.52 -30.36 12.82
C GLU A 60 -23.53 -29.87 13.88
N ALA A 61 -22.49 -29.17 13.43
CA ALA A 61 -21.76 -28.27 14.29
C ALA A 61 -22.63 -27.03 14.41
N THR A 62 -23.34 -26.93 15.55
CA THR A 62 -23.95 -25.68 16.03
C THR A 62 -23.00 -24.53 15.80
N GLU A 63 -23.30 -23.75 14.77
CA GLU A 63 -22.78 -22.43 14.46
C GLU A 63 -23.21 -21.54 15.62
N ARG A 64 -22.43 -21.59 16.71
CA ARG A 64 -22.56 -20.62 17.79
C ARG A 64 -22.19 -19.29 17.17
N ASP A 65 -23.24 -18.53 16.91
CA ASP A 65 -23.31 -17.09 16.70
C ASP A 65 -22.29 -16.41 17.64
N ALA A 66 -21.05 -16.32 17.15
CA ALA A 66 -20.05 -15.44 17.68
C ALA A 66 -20.47 -14.07 17.19
N THR A 67 -21.49 -13.51 17.85
CA THR A 67 -21.78 -12.09 17.79
C THR A 67 -20.44 -11.40 17.94
N GLU A 68 -19.95 -10.84 16.84
CA GLU A 68 -18.83 -9.92 16.76
C GLU A 68 -19.13 -8.81 17.77
N ARG A 69 -18.72 -9.02 19.03
CA ARG A 69 -18.38 -7.90 19.88
C ARG A 69 -17.11 -7.36 19.26
N ASP A 70 -17.32 -6.55 18.24
CA ASP A 70 -16.41 -5.53 17.78
C ASP A 70 -15.91 -4.85 19.04
N ALA A 71 -14.73 -5.27 19.50
CA ALA A 71 -14.01 -4.56 20.53
C ALA A 71 -13.71 -3.20 19.91
N GLU A 72 -14.64 -2.26 20.11
CA GLU A 72 -14.37 -0.84 20.00
C GLU A 72 -13.15 -0.63 20.90
N VAL A 73 -11.99 -0.39 20.29
CA VAL A 73 -10.77 -0.09 21.04
C VAL A 73 -10.98 1.31 21.59
N VAL A 74 -11.60 1.38 22.77
CA VAL A 74 -11.84 2.60 23.52
C VAL A 74 -10.56 2.90 24.27
N LEU A 75 -9.73 3.77 23.70
CA LEU A 75 -8.55 4.32 24.37
C LEU A 75 -8.96 5.64 25.02
N ALA A 76 -8.90 5.68 26.35
CA ALA A 76 -9.05 6.90 27.13
C ALA A 76 -7.67 7.57 27.25
N ASP A 77 -7.58 8.86 26.96
CA ASP A 77 -6.35 9.60 27.27
C ASP A 77 -6.24 9.90 28.79
N ALA A 78 -5.10 10.44 29.21
CA ALA A 78 -4.85 10.82 30.60
C ALA A 78 -5.80 11.91 31.16
N SER A 79 -6.64 12.52 30.31
CA SER A 79 -7.68 13.48 30.70
C SER A 79 -9.08 12.85 30.80
N GLY A 80 -9.19 11.52 30.61
CA GLY A 80 -10.46 10.80 30.58
C GLY A 80 -11.28 11.06 29.31
N ARG A 81 -10.69 11.69 28.29
CA ARG A 81 -11.33 11.88 27.00
C ARG A 81 -11.18 10.60 26.20
N ILE A 82 -12.31 10.04 25.77
CA ILE A 82 -12.29 8.94 24.81
C ILE A 82 -11.77 9.50 23.49
N VAL A 83 -10.49 9.26 23.20
CA VAL A 83 -9.95 9.46 21.87
C VAL A 83 -10.40 8.25 21.08
N ARG A 84 -11.61 8.33 20.52
CA ARG A 84 -11.99 7.46 19.39
C ARG A 84 -11.02 7.80 18.27
N THR A 85 -9.85 7.16 18.23
CA THR A 85 -9.08 7.14 17.01
C THR A 85 -9.93 6.32 16.04
N PRO A 86 -10.41 6.91 14.93
CA PRO A 86 -11.12 6.17 13.90
C PRO A 86 -10.14 5.28 13.11
N ASN A 87 -9.08 4.79 13.75
CA ASN A 87 -8.11 3.93 13.10
C ASN A 87 -8.79 2.57 12.87
N ARG A 88 -9.29 2.39 11.64
CA ARG A 88 -9.97 1.17 11.20
C ARG A 88 -9.01 -0.01 11.02
N CYS A 89 -7.70 0.21 11.15
CA CYS A 89 -6.69 -0.84 11.09
C CYS A 89 -6.81 -1.88 12.23
N GLU A 90 -6.08 -2.98 12.10
CA GLU A 90 -5.81 -3.95 13.16
C GLU A 90 -5.00 -3.29 14.28
N GLY A 91 -5.26 -3.67 15.54
CA GLY A 91 -4.51 -3.18 16.69
C GLY A 91 -3.13 -3.84 16.82
N LEU A 92 -2.30 -3.26 17.69
CA LEU A 92 -0.94 -3.71 17.96
C LEU A 92 -0.69 -3.75 19.48
N GLN A 93 0.18 -4.67 19.89
CA GLN A 93 0.73 -4.74 21.24
C GLN A 93 2.25 -4.85 21.16
N VAL A 94 2.95 -4.34 22.17
CA VAL A 94 4.39 -4.48 22.33
C VAL A 94 4.65 -5.48 23.43
N GLN A 95 5.47 -6.49 23.16
CA GLN A 95 5.98 -7.40 24.18
C GLN A 95 7.43 -7.03 24.46
N ILE A 96 7.77 -6.81 25.73
CA ILE A 96 9.13 -6.60 26.18
C ILE A 96 9.68 -7.95 26.64
N ASP A 97 10.80 -8.40 26.08
CA ASP A 97 11.47 -9.61 26.52
C ASP A 97 12.34 -9.37 27.77
N GLU A 98 12.90 -10.44 28.35
CA GLU A 98 13.73 -10.38 29.56
C GLU A 98 14.97 -9.48 29.39
N GLU A 99 15.42 -9.26 28.14
CA GLU A 99 16.53 -8.36 27.80
C GLU A 99 16.08 -6.91 27.54
N GLY A 100 14.79 -6.60 27.70
CA GLY A 100 14.23 -5.26 27.49
C GLY A 100 13.96 -4.92 26.01
N ARG A 101 14.05 -5.87 25.08
CA ARG A 101 13.84 -5.61 23.65
C ARG A 101 12.36 -5.61 23.31
N HIS A 102 11.97 -4.67 22.45
CA HIS A 102 10.60 -4.56 21.99
C HIS A 102 10.31 -5.56 20.86
N ARG A 103 9.23 -6.30 21.03
CA ARG A 103 8.65 -7.18 20.01
C ARG A 103 7.23 -6.76 19.72
N TYR A 104 7.03 -6.15 18.56
CA TYR A 104 5.70 -5.80 18.09
C TYR A 104 4.92 -7.04 17.68
N LYS A 105 3.69 -7.16 18.18
CA LYS A 105 2.76 -8.23 17.85
C LYS A 105 1.46 -7.62 17.37
N ARG A 106 0.97 -8.14 16.25
CA ARG A 106 -0.32 -7.73 15.69
C ARG A 106 -1.46 -8.40 16.41
N VAL A 107 -2.44 -7.61 16.82
CA VAL A 107 -3.74 -8.10 17.27
C VAL A 107 -4.58 -8.38 16.03
N ARG A 108 -4.31 -9.55 15.44
CA ARG A 108 -4.92 -9.95 14.17
C ARG A 108 -6.40 -10.22 14.37
N ARG A 109 -7.20 -9.69 13.45
CA ARG A 109 -8.60 -10.10 13.34
C ARG A 109 -8.67 -11.49 12.68
N PRO A 110 -9.67 -12.31 13.02
CA PRO A 110 -10.01 -13.47 12.22
C PRO A 110 -10.22 -13.03 10.77
N TRP A 111 -9.75 -13.83 9.83
CA TRP A 111 -9.84 -13.52 8.40
C TRP A 111 -10.22 -14.77 7.64
N THR A 112 -11.45 -14.81 7.14
CA THR A 112 -12.03 -15.99 6.50
C THR A 112 -11.62 -16.09 5.03
N GLU A 113 -11.90 -17.22 4.38
CA GLU A 113 -11.72 -17.35 2.92
C GLU A 113 -12.71 -16.47 2.13
N ALA A 114 -13.91 -16.24 2.68
CA ALA A 114 -14.88 -15.30 2.12
C ALA A 114 -14.31 -13.86 2.11
N ASP A 115 -13.64 -13.44 3.18
CA ASP A 115 -12.99 -12.12 3.24
C ASP A 115 -11.86 -11.98 2.21
N ARG A 116 -11.07 -13.03 2.00
CA ARG A 116 -10.01 -13.04 0.98
C ARG A 116 -10.58 -12.94 -0.43
N THR A 117 -11.64 -13.69 -0.71
CA THR A 117 -12.35 -13.66 -2.00
C THR A 117 -12.90 -12.27 -2.25
N ARG A 118 -13.64 -11.72 -1.27
CA ARG A 118 -14.21 -10.37 -1.32
C ARG A 118 -13.16 -9.29 -1.54
N PHE A 119 -12.04 -9.32 -0.82
CA PHE A 119 -10.96 -8.36 -1.02
C PHE A 119 -10.29 -8.52 -2.39
N ALA A 120 -10.08 -9.75 -2.88
CA ALA A 120 -9.53 -9.99 -4.21
C ALA A 120 -10.46 -9.45 -5.32
N GLU A 121 -11.76 -9.53 -5.12
CA GLU A 121 -12.78 -8.92 -5.99
C GLU A 121 -12.75 -7.39 -5.91
N LEU A 122 -12.58 -6.81 -4.72
CA LEU A 122 -12.41 -5.36 -4.52
C LEU A 122 -11.19 -4.84 -5.29
N VAL A 123 -10.05 -5.52 -5.17
CA VAL A 123 -8.83 -5.22 -5.94
C VAL A 123 -9.12 -5.29 -7.43
N THR A 124 -9.86 -6.31 -7.87
CA THR A 124 -10.21 -6.49 -9.29
C THR A 124 -11.10 -5.38 -9.80
N LEU A 125 -12.10 -4.97 -9.01
CA LEU A 125 -13.03 -3.88 -9.34
C LEU A 125 -12.27 -2.57 -9.53
N VAL A 126 -11.44 -2.18 -8.56
CA VAL A 126 -10.67 -0.93 -8.61
C VAL A 126 -9.70 -0.93 -9.79
N ALA A 127 -8.94 -2.02 -9.97
CA ALA A 127 -7.98 -2.12 -11.07
C ALA A 127 -8.68 -2.00 -12.43
N LYS A 128 -9.80 -2.72 -12.66
CA LYS A 128 -10.59 -2.58 -13.89
C LYS A 128 -11.13 -1.17 -14.09
N GLU A 129 -11.64 -0.55 -13.02
CA GLU A 129 -12.17 0.82 -13.10
C GLU A 129 -11.07 1.85 -13.43
N MET A 130 -9.82 1.57 -13.05
CA MET A 130 -8.65 2.37 -13.41
C MET A 130 -7.95 1.89 -14.69
N ASP A 131 -8.51 0.92 -15.42
CA ASP A 131 -7.94 0.33 -16.65
C ASP A 131 -6.57 -0.37 -16.45
N ALA A 132 -6.29 -0.83 -15.22
CA ALA A 132 -5.09 -1.58 -14.86
C ALA A 132 -5.34 -3.10 -14.85
N ASP A 133 -4.28 -3.89 -15.07
CA ASP A 133 -4.37 -5.36 -14.97
C ASP A 133 -4.56 -5.78 -13.50
N PRO A 134 -5.73 -6.35 -13.14
CA PRO A 134 -6.03 -6.69 -11.76
C PRO A 134 -5.08 -7.74 -11.20
N ARG A 135 -4.48 -8.58 -12.05
CA ARG A 135 -3.59 -9.67 -11.63
C ARG A 135 -2.31 -9.14 -11.00
N LEU A 136 -1.76 -8.03 -11.50
CA LEU A 136 -0.57 -7.43 -10.94
C LEU A 136 -0.83 -6.91 -9.52
N ILE A 137 -1.91 -6.16 -9.35
CA ILE A 137 -2.26 -5.56 -8.07
C ILE A 137 -2.57 -6.66 -7.04
N ARG A 138 -3.25 -7.72 -7.47
CA ARG A 138 -3.46 -8.93 -6.66
C ARG A 138 -2.15 -9.62 -6.29
N ALA A 139 -1.16 -9.70 -7.20
CA ALA A 139 0.15 -10.28 -6.93
C ALA A 139 0.91 -9.54 -5.82
N TRP A 140 0.73 -8.22 -5.73
CA TRP A 140 1.33 -7.39 -4.67
C TRP A 140 0.62 -7.54 -3.34
N ALA A 141 -0.71 -7.48 -3.31
CA ALA A 141 -1.46 -7.64 -2.07
C ALA A 141 -1.22 -9.02 -1.41
N MET A 142 -0.96 -10.07 -2.19
CA MET A 142 -0.59 -11.38 -1.66
C MET A 142 0.81 -11.44 -1.05
N ARG A 143 1.75 -10.59 -1.47
CA ARG A 143 3.14 -10.63 -1.01
C ARG A 143 3.25 -10.16 0.43
N GLU A 144 2.60 -9.04 0.74
CA GLU A 144 2.85 -8.31 2.00
C GLU A 144 1.88 -8.72 3.10
N SER A 145 0.62 -9.01 2.77
CA SER A 145 -0.41 -9.22 3.80
C SER A 145 -1.63 -9.95 3.26
N THR A 146 -1.56 -11.27 3.07
CA THR A 146 -2.69 -12.25 2.90
C THR A 146 -4.10 -11.69 2.55
N TYR A 147 -4.21 -10.75 1.61
CA TYR A 147 -5.44 -10.00 1.34
C TYR A 147 -6.11 -9.36 2.59
N ARG A 148 -5.35 -8.69 3.46
CA ARG A 148 -5.86 -8.04 4.67
C ARG A 148 -5.88 -6.52 4.53
N PRO A 149 -7.04 -5.89 4.32
CA PRO A 149 -7.14 -4.46 4.09
C PRO A 149 -6.81 -3.61 5.32
N HIS A 150 -7.00 -4.14 6.52
CA HIS A 150 -6.78 -3.43 7.77
C HIS A 150 -5.42 -3.72 8.40
N ALA A 151 -4.52 -4.43 7.71
CA ALA A 151 -3.26 -4.84 8.31
C ALA A 151 -2.38 -3.63 8.68
N MET A 152 -1.85 -3.65 9.89
CA MET A 152 -0.64 -2.90 10.22
C MET A 152 0.57 -3.82 10.01
N HIS A 153 1.68 -3.26 9.57
CA HIS A 153 2.93 -3.99 9.29
C HIS A 153 3.98 -3.55 10.29
N VAL A 154 4.55 -4.53 11.01
CA VAL A 154 5.30 -4.30 12.25
C VAL A 154 6.58 -5.13 12.36
N LEU A 155 7.20 -5.46 11.23
CA LEU A 155 8.54 -6.04 11.31
C LEU A 155 9.49 -4.94 11.80
N ASN A 156 10.33 -5.22 12.79
CA ASN A 156 11.23 -4.21 13.37
C ASN A 156 12.03 -3.43 12.30
N PRO A 157 12.60 -4.07 11.25
CA PRO A 157 13.28 -3.34 10.19
C PRO A 157 12.37 -2.39 9.39
N ASP A 158 11.09 -2.75 9.23
CA ASP A 158 10.11 -1.89 8.55
C ASP A 158 9.76 -0.68 9.41
N ILE A 159 9.65 -0.87 10.73
CA ILE A 159 9.40 0.20 11.69
C ILE A 159 10.57 1.18 11.71
N GLU A 160 11.81 0.69 11.85
CA GLU A 160 13.00 1.53 11.81
C GLU A 160 13.09 2.33 10.50
N ALA A 161 12.84 1.68 9.36
CA ALA A 161 12.84 2.33 8.05
C ALA A 161 11.70 3.36 7.91
N ALA A 162 10.52 3.08 8.46
CA ALA A 162 9.38 3.98 8.47
C ALA A 162 9.61 5.18 9.37
N THR A 163 10.11 4.98 10.58
CA THR A 163 10.52 6.05 11.49
C THR A 163 11.59 6.95 10.85
N ALA A 164 12.62 6.36 10.26
CA ALA A 164 13.65 7.14 9.55
C ALA A 164 13.10 7.87 8.31
N ALA A 165 12.10 7.30 7.62
CA ALA A 165 11.40 8.00 6.55
C ALA A 165 10.60 9.18 7.10
N TRP A 166 9.75 8.96 8.10
CA TRP A 166 8.98 10.01 8.76
C TRP A 166 9.86 11.15 9.25
N GLN A 167 10.94 10.87 9.99
CA GLN A 167 11.89 11.89 10.46
C GLN A 167 12.47 12.72 9.31
N ARG A 168 12.73 12.10 8.15
CA ARG A 168 13.19 12.85 6.96
C ARG A 168 12.11 13.77 6.40
N PHE A 169 10.84 13.38 6.43
CA PHE A 169 9.75 14.21 5.89
C PHE A 169 9.06 15.07 6.95
N HIS A 170 9.46 14.96 8.22
CA HIS A 170 8.89 15.71 9.33
C HIS A 170 9.15 17.20 9.12
N TYR A 171 8.08 17.98 9.17
CA TYR A 171 8.14 19.40 8.91
C TYR A 171 8.76 20.15 10.09
N SER A 172 9.79 20.94 9.81
CA SER A 172 10.43 21.84 10.76
C SER A 172 10.46 23.26 10.18
N PRO A 173 9.78 24.25 10.80
CA PRO A 173 9.85 25.65 10.37
C PRO A 173 11.28 26.20 10.39
N ALA A 174 12.10 25.74 11.35
CA ALA A 174 13.50 26.13 11.45
C ALA A 174 14.33 25.58 10.28
N GLU A 175 14.11 24.31 9.90
CA GLU A 175 14.78 23.71 8.75
C GLU A 175 14.35 24.38 7.44
N GLU A 176 13.06 24.66 7.26
CA GLU A 176 12.54 25.41 6.11
C GLU A 176 13.24 26.77 5.97
N ALA A 177 13.32 27.55 7.05
CA ALA A 177 13.97 28.86 7.04
C ALA A 177 15.48 28.77 6.72
N GLN A 178 16.17 27.76 7.26
CA GLN A 178 17.59 27.52 6.96
C GLN A 178 17.83 27.19 5.49
N LEU A 179 16.98 26.33 4.91
CA LEU A 179 17.07 25.93 3.50
C LEU A 179 16.78 27.12 2.57
N GLN A 180 15.79 27.94 2.91
CA GLN A 180 15.48 29.18 2.18
C GLN A 180 16.66 30.15 2.23
N ALA A 181 17.22 30.42 3.41
CA ALA A 181 18.38 31.30 3.56
C ALA A 181 19.62 30.77 2.82
N LEU A 182 19.82 29.45 2.78
CA LEU A 182 20.87 28.85 1.97
C LEU A 182 20.64 29.13 0.47
N MET A 183 19.43 28.90 -0.03
CA MET A 183 19.07 29.14 -1.43
C MET A 183 19.15 30.62 -1.85
N GLU A 184 19.03 31.56 -0.92
CA GLU A 184 19.25 33.00 -1.16
C GLU A 184 20.75 33.36 -1.22
N ARG A 185 21.59 32.62 -0.49
CA ARG A 185 23.04 32.84 -0.42
C ARG A 185 23.80 32.21 -1.58
N VAL A 186 23.37 31.03 -2.04
CA VAL A 186 23.99 30.30 -3.16
C VAL A 186 23.19 30.49 -4.45
N THR A 187 23.80 30.22 -5.59
CA THR A 187 23.19 30.41 -6.90
C THR A 187 22.75 29.09 -7.52
N ALA A 188 21.91 29.13 -8.56
CA ALA A 188 21.48 27.92 -9.26
C ALA A 188 22.62 27.18 -10.00
N GLN A 189 23.80 27.80 -10.11
CA GLN A 189 25.02 27.18 -10.62
C GLN A 189 25.69 26.27 -9.57
N ASP A 190 25.36 26.43 -8.28
CA ASP A 190 25.94 25.68 -7.18
C ASP A 190 25.17 24.36 -6.94
N PRO A 191 25.85 23.21 -6.79
CA PRO A 191 25.18 21.95 -6.43
C PRO A 191 24.40 22.03 -5.11
N GLU A 192 24.86 22.86 -4.17
CA GLU A 192 24.20 23.09 -2.88
C GLU A 192 22.80 23.67 -3.04
N TYR A 193 22.57 24.54 -4.04
CA TYR A 193 21.24 25.11 -4.30
C TYR A 193 20.23 24.02 -4.63
N TRP A 194 20.61 23.08 -5.49
CA TRP A 194 19.73 21.99 -5.91
C TRP A 194 19.48 20.97 -4.79
N GLN A 195 20.49 20.72 -3.94
CA GLN A 195 20.33 19.91 -2.74
C GLN A 195 19.36 20.58 -1.75
N ALA A 196 19.53 21.89 -1.49
CA ALA A 196 18.66 22.66 -0.62
C ALA A 196 17.23 22.70 -1.14
N LYS A 197 17.04 22.95 -2.44
CA LYS A 197 15.72 22.95 -3.11
C LYS A 197 15.03 21.59 -3.03
N ALA A 198 15.77 20.50 -3.25
CA ALA A 198 15.23 19.14 -3.13
C ALA A 198 14.82 18.83 -1.69
N ARG A 199 15.66 19.20 -0.71
CA ARG A 199 15.37 19.03 0.72
C ARG A 199 14.18 19.88 1.16
N LEU A 200 14.09 21.12 0.70
CA LEU A 200 12.98 22.03 1.00
C LEU A 200 11.64 21.44 0.54
N HIS A 201 11.60 20.92 -0.69
CA HIS A 201 10.42 20.22 -1.20
C HIS A 201 10.04 18.99 -0.33
N GLN A 202 11.03 18.24 0.17
CA GLN A 202 10.76 17.11 1.07
C GLN A 202 10.14 17.56 2.40
N VAL A 203 10.73 18.53 3.10
CA VAL A 203 10.22 18.98 4.41
C VAL A 203 8.87 19.67 4.30
N GLN A 204 8.59 20.35 3.18
CA GLN A 204 7.30 20.97 2.92
C GLN A 204 6.20 19.97 2.55
N THR A 205 6.54 18.70 2.27
CA THR A 205 5.57 17.69 1.80
C THR A 205 4.39 17.53 2.76
N PHE A 206 4.65 17.53 4.08
CA PHE A 206 3.63 17.37 5.13
C PHE A 206 3.40 18.63 5.97
N ARG A 207 3.84 19.80 5.51
CA ARG A 207 3.73 21.07 6.24
C ARG A 207 2.33 21.33 6.82
N ASP A 208 1.30 21.07 6.02
CA ASP A 208 -0.09 21.34 6.35
C ASP A 208 -0.88 20.08 6.74
N ASN A 209 -0.17 19.00 7.12
CA ASN A 209 -0.81 17.75 7.55
C ASN A 209 -1.12 17.82 9.05
N PRO A 210 -2.41 17.80 9.46
CA PRO A 210 -2.79 17.92 10.86
C PRO A 210 -2.50 16.65 11.69
N TYR A 211 -2.09 15.56 11.05
CA TYR A 211 -1.82 14.25 11.66
C TYR A 211 -0.32 13.94 11.75
N LEU A 212 0.56 14.94 11.55
CA LEU A 212 2.01 14.73 11.45
C LEU A 212 2.62 14.15 12.75
N ASP A 213 2.09 14.57 13.89
CA ASP A 213 2.57 14.18 15.23
C ASP A 213 1.63 13.18 15.92
N ASP A 214 0.69 12.61 15.17
CA ASP A 214 -0.23 11.61 15.73
C ASP A 214 0.51 10.34 16.14
N VAL A 215 -0.01 9.72 17.20
CA VAL A 215 0.53 8.50 17.78
C VAL A 215 -0.48 7.37 17.73
N VAL A 216 0.03 6.13 17.69
CA VAL A 216 -0.73 4.91 17.93
C VAL A 216 -0.49 4.51 19.38
N MET A 217 -1.56 4.44 20.17
CA MET A 217 -1.49 3.89 21.52
C MET A 217 -1.35 2.37 21.47
N LEU A 218 -0.52 1.83 22.37
CA LEU A 218 -0.13 0.43 22.38
C LEU A 218 -0.26 -0.14 23.79
N GLU A 219 -0.75 -1.37 23.88
CA GLU A 219 -0.57 -2.17 25.09
C GLU A 219 0.87 -2.67 25.14
N VAL A 220 1.58 -2.40 26.24
CA VAL A 220 2.94 -2.84 26.49
C VAL A 220 2.90 -3.94 27.55
N ILE A 221 3.38 -5.12 27.20
CA ILE A 221 3.40 -6.30 28.07
C ILE A 221 4.83 -6.53 28.52
N ALA A 222 5.09 -6.36 29.81
CA ALA A 222 6.39 -6.59 30.42
C ALA A 222 6.72 -8.08 30.56
N PRO A 223 7.98 -8.46 30.87
CA PRO A 223 8.36 -9.86 31.03
C PRO A 223 7.60 -10.60 32.13
N ASP A 224 7.17 -9.89 33.18
CA ASP A 224 6.37 -10.43 34.28
C ASP A 224 4.87 -10.57 33.94
N GLY A 225 4.47 -10.21 32.71
CA GLY A 225 3.09 -10.22 32.24
C GLY A 225 2.26 -9.00 32.64
N SER A 226 2.84 -8.03 33.36
CA SER A 226 2.15 -6.78 33.65
C SER A 226 1.90 -5.99 32.36
N VAL A 227 0.75 -5.30 32.32
CA VAL A 227 0.31 -4.52 31.16
C VAL A 227 0.37 -3.05 31.51
N SER A 228 1.01 -2.27 30.66
CA SER A 228 1.06 -0.80 30.71
C SER A 228 0.68 -0.21 29.35
N GLU A 229 0.52 1.11 29.31
CA GLU A 229 0.26 1.85 28.06
C GLU A 229 1.55 2.45 27.51
N GLY A 230 1.69 2.40 26.19
CA GLY A 230 2.76 3.05 25.45
C GLY A 230 2.21 3.74 24.20
N SER A 231 3.08 4.43 23.48
CA SER A 231 2.72 5.11 22.23
C SER A 231 3.89 5.14 21.26
N GLU A 232 3.61 5.00 19.97
CA GLU A 232 4.58 5.15 18.89
C GLU A 232 4.05 6.13 17.82
N PRO A 233 4.90 6.85 17.07
CA PRO A 233 4.44 7.70 15.98
C PRO A 233 3.60 6.89 14.99
N ALA A 234 2.43 7.39 14.60
CA ALA A 234 1.57 6.70 13.64
C ALA A 234 2.28 6.52 12.28
N TRP A 235 3.23 7.39 11.95
CA TRP A 235 4.03 7.29 10.74
C TRP A 235 5.10 6.19 10.76
N ALA A 236 5.33 5.53 11.91
CA ALA A 236 6.33 4.48 12.09
C ALA A 236 5.86 3.10 11.59
N PHE A 237 4.62 2.97 11.10
CA PHE A 237 4.06 1.68 10.69
C PHE A 237 3.75 1.62 9.20
N GLY A 238 3.79 0.42 8.63
CA GLY A 238 3.21 0.17 7.31
C GLY A 238 1.71 -0.10 7.41
N TYR A 239 0.93 0.43 6.47
CA TYR A 239 -0.54 0.35 6.51
C TYR A 239 -1.15 -0.36 5.32
N GLY A 240 -2.27 -1.02 5.59
CA GLY A 240 -3.15 -1.58 4.58
C GLY A 240 -2.61 -2.83 3.89
N PRO A 241 -3.25 -3.26 2.79
CA PRO A 241 -2.99 -4.54 2.14
C PRO A 241 -1.66 -4.64 1.38
N PHE A 242 -0.91 -3.53 1.29
CA PHE A 242 0.39 -3.45 0.62
C PHE A 242 1.54 -3.07 1.55
N GLY A 243 1.28 -2.90 2.86
CA GLY A 243 2.30 -2.47 3.82
C GLY A 243 2.89 -1.11 3.48
N PHE A 244 2.04 -0.17 3.07
CA PHE A 244 2.52 1.14 2.67
C PHE A 244 3.12 1.90 3.83
N ASN A 245 4.39 2.22 3.69
CA ASN A 245 5.06 3.21 4.52
C ASN A 245 4.44 4.59 4.22
N PRO A 246 3.75 5.21 5.19
CA PRO A 246 2.94 6.40 4.95
C PRO A 246 3.78 7.58 4.50
N ALA A 247 5.04 7.71 4.96
CA ALA A 247 5.92 8.80 4.57
C ALA A 247 6.15 8.86 3.04
N TYR A 248 6.12 7.71 2.36
CA TYR A 248 6.29 7.64 0.90
C TYR A 248 4.98 7.63 0.13
N PHE A 249 3.94 6.99 0.65
CA PHE A 249 2.73 6.71 -0.10
C PHE A 249 1.59 7.69 0.18
N VAL A 250 1.53 8.33 1.36
CA VAL A 250 0.53 9.37 1.64
C VAL A 250 0.63 10.51 0.62
N PRO A 251 1.81 11.04 0.23
CA PRO A 251 1.91 12.07 -0.81
C PRO A 251 1.51 11.59 -2.22
N VAL A 252 1.48 10.28 -2.45
CA VAL A 252 0.95 9.71 -3.69
C VAL A 252 -0.58 9.80 -3.70
N TRP A 253 -1.21 9.55 -2.55
CA TRP A 253 -2.61 9.82 -2.30
C TRP A 253 -2.82 11.33 -2.09
N ASP A 254 -2.83 11.82 -0.86
CA ASP A 254 -3.03 13.21 -0.45
C ASP A 254 -2.11 13.49 0.72
N SER A 255 -1.22 14.49 0.60
CA SER A 255 -0.26 14.81 1.64
C SER A 255 -0.88 15.32 2.94
N ARG A 256 -2.18 15.63 2.98
CA ARG A 256 -2.91 16.03 4.19
C ARG A 256 -3.70 14.90 4.83
N ALA A 257 -3.69 13.70 4.24
CA ALA A 257 -4.39 12.55 4.79
C ALA A 257 -3.63 11.96 6.01
N PRO A 258 -4.34 11.28 6.93
CA PRO A 258 -3.69 10.57 8.03
C PRO A 258 -2.96 9.30 7.52
N PRO A 259 -1.95 8.78 8.23
CA PRO A 259 -1.20 7.61 7.82
C PRO A 259 -2.07 6.34 7.68
N TRP A 260 -3.10 6.18 8.52
CA TRP A 260 -4.02 5.03 8.49
C TRP A 260 -5.08 5.07 7.37
N VAL A 261 -5.09 6.10 6.51
CA VAL A 261 -6.03 6.21 5.37
C VAL A 261 -6.01 4.96 4.48
N PHE A 262 -4.90 4.22 4.46
CA PHE A 262 -4.76 2.98 3.68
C PHE A 262 -5.53 1.78 4.24
N CYS A 263 -6.05 1.86 5.46
CA CYS A 263 -6.95 0.86 6.03
C CYS A 263 -8.43 1.21 5.86
N ASP A 264 -8.74 2.45 5.49
CA ASP A 264 -10.12 2.93 5.34
C ASP A 264 -10.80 2.26 4.15
N ASP A 265 -12.12 2.11 4.26
CA ASP A 265 -12.99 1.50 3.25
C ASP A 265 -12.46 0.18 2.70
N ASP A 266 -12.04 -0.71 3.60
CA ASP A 266 -11.40 -1.98 3.26
C ASP A 266 -10.21 -1.81 2.29
N GLY A 267 -9.43 -0.74 2.45
CA GLY A 267 -8.21 -0.50 1.70
C GLY A 267 -8.43 0.03 0.29
N LEU A 268 -9.59 0.58 -0.05
CA LEU A 268 -9.83 1.21 -1.36
C LEU A 268 -8.76 2.25 -1.71
N VAL A 269 -8.43 3.13 -0.76
CA VAL A 269 -7.39 4.15 -0.95
C VAL A 269 -6.03 3.51 -1.23
N ALA A 270 -5.71 2.41 -0.54
CA ALA A 270 -4.47 1.68 -0.78
C ALA A 270 -4.43 1.08 -2.19
N ILE A 271 -5.52 0.50 -2.68
CA ILE A 271 -5.57 -0.10 -4.02
C ILE A 271 -5.39 0.98 -5.11
N ILE A 272 -6.08 2.12 -4.96
CA ILE A 272 -5.93 3.26 -5.88
C ILE A 272 -4.48 3.77 -5.88
N THR A 273 -3.93 3.95 -4.68
CA THR A 273 -2.56 4.45 -4.48
C THR A 273 -1.53 3.49 -5.07
N ALA A 274 -1.75 2.18 -4.97
CA ALA A 274 -0.91 1.16 -5.59
C ALA A 274 -0.87 1.31 -7.12
N VAL A 275 -2.02 1.55 -7.76
CA VAL A 275 -2.08 1.76 -9.21
C VAL A 275 -1.33 3.05 -9.61
N TRP A 276 -1.53 4.15 -8.89
CA TRP A 276 -0.81 5.40 -9.17
C TRP A 276 0.69 5.29 -8.95
N ALA A 277 1.12 4.69 -7.84
CA ALA A 277 2.52 4.45 -7.55
C ALA A 277 3.16 3.52 -8.60
N ALA A 278 2.44 2.49 -9.05
CA ALA A 278 2.90 1.62 -10.14
C ALA A 278 3.10 2.36 -11.45
N ARG A 279 2.18 3.28 -11.82
CA ARG A 279 2.33 4.12 -13.03
C ARG A 279 3.58 4.99 -12.93
N THR A 280 3.84 5.56 -11.76
CA THR A 280 5.06 6.34 -11.51
C THR A 280 6.31 5.46 -11.63
N ALA A 281 6.32 4.29 -10.99
CA ALA A 281 7.41 3.33 -11.10
C ALA A 281 7.67 2.91 -12.55
N GLN A 282 6.61 2.68 -13.35
CA GLN A 282 6.74 2.35 -14.77
C GLN A 282 7.44 3.46 -15.55
N ARG A 283 7.00 4.72 -15.38
CA ARG A 283 7.62 5.87 -16.06
C ARG A 283 9.08 6.06 -15.65
N GLU A 284 9.39 5.90 -14.37
CA GLU A 284 10.77 6.00 -13.88
C GLU A 284 11.67 4.91 -14.46
N CYS A 285 11.19 3.66 -14.54
CA CYS A 285 11.97 2.58 -15.13
C CYS A 285 12.12 2.71 -16.65
N ASP A 286 11.08 3.18 -17.35
CA ASP A 286 11.18 3.55 -18.77
C ASP A 286 12.25 4.65 -18.95
N ALA A 287 12.23 5.72 -18.13
CA ALA A 287 13.19 6.82 -18.21
C ALA A 287 14.63 6.44 -17.88
N GLN A 288 14.83 5.39 -17.07
CA GLN A 288 16.15 4.83 -16.74
C GLN A 288 16.63 3.76 -17.74
N GLY A 289 15.85 3.44 -18.78
CA GLY A 289 16.21 2.43 -19.78
C GLY A 289 16.01 0.97 -19.34
N PHE A 290 15.40 0.72 -18.18
CA PHE A 290 15.06 -0.62 -17.71
C PHE A 290 13.70 -1.12 -18.26
N GLY A 291 12.96 -0.24 -18.94
CA GLY A 291 11.63 -0.51 -19.47
C GLY A 291 10.55 -0.63 -18.41
N GLY A 292 9.30 -0.68 -18.86
CA GLY A 292 8.10 -0.69 -18.02
C GLY A 292 7.45 -2.06 -17.85
N SER A 293 8.23 -3.13 -17.73
CA SER A 293 7.72 -4.50 -17.55
C SER A 293 7.10 -4.73 -16.17
N TYR A 294 6.28 -5.77 -16.02
CA TYR A 294 5.75 -6.15 -14.71
C TYR A 294 6.88 -6.39 -13.68
N ALA A 295 7.98 -6.99 -14.10
CA ALA A 295 9.14 -7.24 -13.26
C ALA A 295 9.85 -5.93 -12.86
N SER A 296 10.10 -5.00 -13.79
CA SER A 296 10.78 -3.74 -13.46
C SER A 296 9.91 -2.85 -12.55
N VAL A 297 8.60 -2.76 -12.84
CA VAL A 297 7.64 -2.05 -11.99
C VAL A 297 7.59 -2.67 -10.60
N ASN A 298 7.50 -4.00 -10.50
CA ASN A 298 7.50 -4.68 -9.20
C ASN A 298 8.80 -4.39 -8.43
N ARG A 299 9.97 -4.42 -9.07
CA ARG A 299 11.25 -4.10 -8.42
C ARG A 299 11.25 -2.68 -7.89
N ARG A 300 10.89 -1.71 -8.72
CA ARG A 300 10.86 -0.30 -8.31
C ARG A 300 9.88 -0.05 -7.17
N PHE A 301 8.68 -0.63 -7.26
CA PHE A 301 7.65 -0.54 -6.24
C PHE A 301 8.06 -1.22 -4.92
N SER A 302 8.74 -2.37 -4.99
CA SER A 302 9.06 -3.20 -3.83
C SER A 302 10.42 -2.90 -3.17
N GLN A 303 11.38 -2.40 -3.95
CA GLN A 303 12.79 -2.31 -3.57
C GLN A 303 13.36 -0.91 -3.78
N GLY A 304 12.59 0.00 -4.38
CA GLY A 304 13.02 1.37 -4.61
C GLY A 304 13.91 1.58 -5.84
N HIS A 305 14.23 0.56 -6.64
CA HIS A 305 15.05 0.72 -7.86
C HIS A 305 14.57 -0.14 -9.03
N CYS A 306 14.94 0.25 -10.26
CA CYS A 306 14.53 -0.44 -11.49
C CYS A 306 15.49 -1.56 -11.92
N GLY A 307 16.77 -1.46 -11.54
CA GLY A 307 17.83 -2.40 -11.93
C GLY A 307 17.67 -3.82 -11.40
N GLU A 308 18.47 -4.73 -11.95
CA GLU A 308 18.49 -6.15 -11.57
C GLU A 308 19.16 -6.38 -10.21
N VAL A 309 18.52 -7.18 -9.36
CA VAL A 309 19.08 -7.62 -8.07
C VAL A 309 18.84 -9.12 -7.96
N GLY A 310 19.69 -9.90 -8.62
CA GLY A 310 19.63 -11.37 -8.70
C GLY A 310 18.32 -11.91 -9.29
N GLU A 311 18.31 -13.18 -9.68
CA GLU A 311 17.08 -13.88 -10.04
C GLU A 311 16.20 -14.08 -8.79
N ARG A 312 15.46 -13.05 -8.38
CA ARG A 312 14.41 -13.22 -7.38
C ARG A 312 13.23 -13.95 -8.03
N ALA A 313 13.33 -15.28 -8.03
CA ALA A 313 12.34 -16.21 -8.57
C ALA A 313 10.92 -16.01 -8.00
N SER A 314 10.76 -15.42 -6.81
CA SER A 314 9.47 -15.38 -6.12
C SER A 314 8.41 -14.53 -6.81
N PHE A 315 8.76 -13.35 -7.36
CA PHE A 315 7.78 -12.54 -8.11
C PHE A 315 7.47 -13.16 -9.45
N ARG A 316 8.49 -13.56 -10.22
CA ARG A 316 8.30 -14.22 -11.53
C ARG A 316 7.41 -15.45 -11.40
N ALA A 317 7.66 -16.31 -10.41
CA ALA A 317 6.81 -17.46 -10.13
C ALA A 317 5.37 -17.09 -9.75
N ARG A 318 5.15 -16.03 -8.93
CA ARG A 318 3.80 -15.53 -8.61
C ARG A 318 3.09 -15.00 -9.85
N ALA A 319 3.78 -14.20 -10.65
CA ALA A 319 3.26 -13.63 -11.89
C ALA A 319 2.84 -14.75 -12.86
N HIS A 320 3.70 -15.74 -13.10
CA HIS A 320 3.36 -16.89 -13.95
C HIS A 320 2.15 -17.68 -13.44
N ARG A 321 2.04 -17.93 -12.12
CA ARG A 321 0.84 -18.57 -11.54
C ARG A 321 -0.44 -17.78 -11.77
N MET A 322 -0.33 -16.47 -11.96
CA MET A 322 -1.45 -15.58 -12.28
C MET A 322 -1.62 -15.36 -13.78
N GLY A 323 -0.85 -16.05 -14.64
CA GLY A 323 -0.91 -15.87 -16.09
C GLY A 323 -0.39 -14.51 -16.55
N LEU A 324 0.53 -13.91 -15.79
CA LEU A 324 1.30 -12.73 -16.19
C LEU A 324 2.66 -13.17 -16.72
N ASP A 325 3.05 -12.58 -17.85
CA ASP A 325 4.43 -12.59 -18.30
C ASP A 325 5.20 -11.47 -17.56
N PRO A 326 6.16 -11.79 -16.68
CA PRO A 326 6.92 -10.79 -15.92
C PRO A 326 7.68 -9.81 -16.81
N ASP A 327 8.06 -10.21 -18.02
CA ASP A 327 8.87 -9.42 -18.94
C ASP A 327 8.01 -8.57 -19.89
N ALA A 328 6.71 -8.88 -20.00
CA ALA A 328 5.76 -8.04 -20.73
C ALA A 328 5.58 -6.67 -20.06
N ARG A 329 5.29 -5.65 -20.90
CA ARG A 329 4.95 -4.30 -20.44
C ARG A 329 3.75 -4.34 -19.49
N ALA A 330 3.91 -3.73 -18.31
CA ALA A 330 2.85 -3.66 -17.32
C ALA A 330 1.66 -2.86 -17.85
N LYS A 331 0.45 -3.45 -17.78
CA LYS A 331 -0.79 -2.76 -18.16
C LYS A 331 -1.36 -2.07 -16.92
N LEU A 332 -1.18 -0.75 -16.84
CA LEU A 332 -1.55 0.06 -15.66
C LEU A 332 -2.65 1.09 -15.94
N GLY A 333 -3.17 1.11 -17.17
CA GLY A 333 -4.24 2.01 -17.60
C GLY A 333 -3.87 3.49 -17.59
N ARG A 334 -4.75 4.31 -18.14
CA ARG A 334 -4.64 5.78 -18.10
C ARG A 334 -5.82 6.46 -17.43
N LYS A 335 -6.91 5.72 -17.16
CA LYS A 335 -8.10 6.25 -16.51
C LYS A 335 -7.79 6.69 -15.07
N TRP A 336 -8.44 7.77 -14.63
CA TRP A 336 -8.23 8.42 -13.33
C TRP A 336 -6.76 8.77 -13.07
N PRO A 337 -6.15 9.69 -13.86
CA PRO A 337 -4.77 10.10 -13.68
C PRO A 337 -4.59 10.95 -12.41
N ARG A 338 -3.52 10.70 -11.63
CA ARG A 338 -3.27 11.38 -10.35
C ARG A 338 -3.34 12.91 -10.45
N ARG A 339 -2.72 13.52 -11.47
CA ARG A 339 -2.58 14.98 -11.60
C ARG A 339 -3.87 15.72 -12.00
N GLY A 340 -4.88 15.02 -12.49
CA GLY A 340 -6.12 15.64 -13.00
C GLY A 340 -7.40 15.02 -12.45
N THR A 341 -7.30 14.15 -11.45
CA THR A 341 -8.46 13.49 -10.84
C THR A 341 -8.83 14.18 -9.54
N ASP A 342 -10.11 14.52 -9.37
CA ASP A 342 -10.66 14.77 -8.05
C ASP A 342 -10.67 13.45 -7.26
N ARG A 343 -9.82 13.39 -6.23
CA ARG A 343 -9.65 12.21 -5.38
C ARG A 343 -10.92 11.87 -4.62
N GLY A 344 -11.66 12.88 -4.18
CA GLY A 344 -12.94 12.73 -3.52
C GLY A 344 -13.98 12.13 -4.47
N GLU A 345 -14.02 12.62 -5.72
CA GLU A 345 -14.88 12.03 -6.75
C GLU A 345 -14.51 10.58 -7.07
N LEU A 346 -13.24 10.29 -7.31
CA LEU A 346 -12.76 8.93 -7.55
C LEU A 346 -13.14 8.00 -6.40
N LEU A 347 -12.86 8.40 -5.16
CA LEU A 347 -13.18 7.60 -3.98
C LEU A 347 -14.68 7.39 -3.85
N ARG A 348 -15.50 8.41 -4.12
CA ARG A 348 -16.96 8.31 -4.15
C ARG A 348 -17.44 7.29 -5.19
N VAL A 349 -16.89 7.33 -6.41
CA VAL A 349 -17.22 6.37 -7.48
C VAL A 349 -16.83 4.95 -7.08
N MET A 350 -15.63 4.76 -6.54
CA MET A 350 -15.14 3.45 -6.11
C MET A 350 -15.96 2.88 -4.96
N ARG A 351 -16.28 3.70 -3.95
CA ARG A 351 -17.15 3.33 -2.83
C ARG A 351 -18.53 2.91 -3.33
N TYR A 352 -19.16 3.70 -4.19
CA TYR A 352 -20.47 3.37 -4.76
C TYR A 352 -20.46 2.00 -5.45
N LYS A 353 -19.47 1.75 -6.31
CA LYS A 353 -19.34 0.47 -7.01
C LYS A 353 -19.07 -0.70 -6.06
N ALA A 354 -18.22 -0.49 -5.06
CA ALA A 354 -17.88 -1.52 -4.07
C ALA A 354 -19.09 -1.87 -3.17
N VAL A 355 -19.88 -0.88 -2.75
CA VAL A 355 -21.13 -1.10 -2.01
C VAL A 355 -22.14 -1.85 -2.86
N ALA A 356 -22.36 -1.42 -4.11
CA ALA A 356 -23.29 -2.07 -5.04
C ALA A 356 -22.91 -3.54 -5.32
N ALA A 357 -21.61 -3.86 -5.27
CA ALA A 357 -21.10 -5.22 -5.44
C ALA A 357 -21.01 -6.02 -4.13
N GLY A 358 -21.40 -5.45 -2.98
CA GLY A 358 -21.30 -6.12 -1.68
C GLY A 358 -19.87 -6.36 -1.18
N LEU A 359 -18.90 -5.59 -1.69
CA LEU A 359 -17.47 -5.85 -1.45
C LEU A 359 -16.92 -5.17 -0.18
N LEU A 360 -17.65 -4.21 0.40
CA LEU A 360 -17.26 -3.54 1.64
C LEU A 360 -17.88 -4.21 2.87
N THR A 361 -17.08 -4.40 3.91
CA THR A 361 -17.51 -4.79 5.25
C THR A 361 -18.47 -3.74 5.81
N ALA A 362 -19.22 -4.08 6.87
CA ALA A 362 -19.97 -3.10 7.63
C ALA A 362 -19.10 -1.91 8.07
N ARG A 363 -17.82 -2.16 8.42
CA ARG A 363 -16.86 -1.10 8.78
C ARG A 363 -16.39 -0.28 7.60
N GLY A 364 -16.27 -0.87 6.42
CA GLY A 364 -15.89 -0.18 5.19
C GLY A 364 -17.02 0.67 4.60
N ARG A 365 -18.27 0.51 5.05
CA ARG A 365 -19.40 1.31 4.59
C ARG A 365 -19.42 2.70 5.26
N PRO A 366 -19.84 3.75 4.53
CA PRO A 366 -20.17 5.01 5.17
C PRO A 366 -21.35 4.82 6.13
N PRO A 367 -21.43 5.58 7.24
CA PRO A 367 -22.58 5.52 8.14
C PRO A 367 -23.88 5.80 7.37
N GLY A 368 -24.85 4.87 7.45
CA GLY A 368 -26.17 5.03 6.82
C GLY A 368 -26.32 4.55 5.37
N ALA A 369 -25.35 3.79 4.84
CA ALA A 369 -25.39 3.19 3.50
C ALA A 369 -25.93 1.76 3.45
#